data_AF-A0A1I2HQM4-F1
#
_entry.id   AF-A0A1I2HQM4-F1
#
_cell.length_a   1.000
_cell.length_b   1.000
_cell.length_c   1.000
_cell.angle_alpha   90.00
_cell.angle_beta   90.00
_cell.angle_gamma   90.00
#
_symmetry.space_group_name_H-M   'P 1'
#
loop_
_entity.id
_entity.type
_entity.pdbx_description
1 polymer ?
#
loop_
_entity_poly.entity_id
_entity_poly.type
_entity_poly.pdbx_seq_one_letter_code
_entity_poly.pdbx_strand_id
1 'polypeptide(L)' 'MPALIVKPNVMRQVQPDVYQSATGFSARREEGFTPNGNPIGQRWVLRDANGAYVDVNQYRHDLFEHHGLCTDY' A
#
# COMPACT_ATOMS: atom_id res chain seq x y z
N MET A 1 2.01 -23.67 19.31
CA MET A 1 2.14 -22.27 18.85
C MET A 1 1.14 -22.10 17.73
N PRO A 2 0.03 -21.34 17.88
CA PRO A 2 -0.88 -21.16 16.76
C PRO A 2 -0.15 -20.30 15.73
N ALA A 3 0.01 -20.83 14.52
CA ALA A 3 0.40 -20.01 13.39
C ALA A 3 -0.66 -18.92 13.26
N LEU A 4 -0.31 -17.67 13.60
CA LEU A 4 -1.12 -16.54 13.17
C LEU A 4 -1.24 -16.71 11.65
N ILE A 5 -2.45 -17.02 11.18
CA ILE A 5 -2.81 -16.91 9.78
C ILE A 5 -2.73 -15.41 9.50
N VAL A 6 -1.52 -14.93 9.24
CA VAL A 6 -1.30 -13.57 8.78
C VAL A 6 -1.91 -13.56 7.41
N LYS A 7 -3.14 -13.05 7.30
CA LYS A 7 -3.80 -12.89 6.02
C LYS A 7 -2.82 -12.13 5.12
N PRO A 8 -2.33 -12.75 4.04
CA PRO A 8 -1.28 -12.18 3.20
C PRO A 8 -1.71 -10.88 2.51
N ASN A 9 -3.00 -10.56 2.54
CA ASN A 9 -3.59 -9.39 1.91
C ASN A 9 -3.90 -8.26 2.91
N VAL A 10 -3.59 -8.44 4.20
CA VAL A 10 -3.89 -7.42 5.21
C VAL A 10 -2.76 -6.40 5.27
N MET A 11 -3.05 -5.16 4.92
CA MET A 11 -2.16 -4.02 5.06
C MET A 11 -2.28 -3.44 6.47
N ARG A 12 -1.18 -3.55 7.21
CA ARG A 12 -1.04 -2.99 8.57
C ARG A 12 -0.34 -1.66 8.52
N GLN A 13 -0.84 -0.73 9.30
CA GLN A 13 -0.19 0.56 9.47
C GLN A 13 1.10 0.38 10.28
N VAL A 14 2.24 0.66 9.66
CA VAL A 14 3.56 0.59 10.33
C VAL A 14 3.99 1.97 10.81
N GLN A 15 3.60 3.03 10.09
CA GLN A 15 3.85 4.43 10.43
C GLN A 15 2.62 5.28 10.08
N PRO A 16 2.50 6.50 10.61
CA PRO A 16 1.57 7.49 10.05
C PRO A 16 1.77 7.58 8.53
N ASP A 17 0.68 7.37 7.79
CA ASP A 17 0.66 7.36 6.33
C ASP A 17 1.48 6.26 5.61
N VAL A 18 1.90 5.19 6.32
CA VAL A 18 2.58 4.02 5.74
C VAL A 18 1.94 2.72 6.20
N TYR A 19 1.51 1.93 5.23
CA TYR A 19 0.98 0.60 5.40
C TYR A 19 1.90 -0.43 4.75
N GLN A 20 2.07 -1.58 5.39
CA GLN A 20 2.74 -2.74 4.80
C GLN A 20 1.88 -3.98 4.99
N SER A 21 1.88 -4.81 3.95
CA SER A 21 1.36 -6.16 3.99
C SER A 21 2.46 -7.15 4.35
N ALA A 22 2.07 -8.28 4.94
CA ALA A 22 2.98 -9.40 5.21
C ALA A 22 3.55 -10.04 3.93
N THR A 23 2.92 -9.81 2.79
CA THR A 23 3.40 -10.22 1.45
C THR A 23 4.51 -9.33 0.90
N GLY A 24 4.83 -8.21 1.56
CA GLY A 24 5.85 -7.26 1.13
C GLY A 24 5.29 -6.06 0.36
N PHE A 25 4.00 -6.05 0.03
CA PHE A 25 3.37 -4.83 -0.51
C PHE A 25 3.46 -3.69 0.51
N SER A 26 3.81 -2.51 0.04
CA SER A 26 3.89 -1.30 0.86
C SER A 26 3.08 -0.20 0.20
N ALA A 27 2.17 0.39 0.95
CA ALA A 27 1.40 1.54 0.52
C ALA A 27 1.77 2.73 1.39
N ARG A 28 2.21 3.82 0.77
CA ARG A 28 2.53 5.04 1.51
C ARG A 28 2.03 6.26 0.79
N ARG A 29 1.69 7.29 1.55
CA ARG A 29 1.32 8.58 0.99
C ARG A 29 2.61 9.29 0.60
N GLU A 30 2.78 9.56 -0.69
CA GLU A 30 3.95 10.27 -1.20
C GLU A 30 3.54 11.64 -1.73
N GLU A 31 4.34 12.65 -1.39
CA GLU A 31 4.37 13.93 -2.09
C GLU A 31 5.56 13.91 -3.04
N GLY A 32 5.28 13.96 -4.34
CA GLY A 32 6.33 13.89 -5.35
C GLY A 32 5.76 13.73 -6.74
N PHE A 33 6.58 13.18 -7.63
CA PHE A 33 6.22 12.89 -9.00
C PHE A 33 6.25 11.37 -9.20
N THR A 34 5.25 10.84 -9.90
CA THR A 34 5.29 9.49 -10.44
C THR A 34 6.54 9.35 -11.32
N PRO A 35 7.06 8.13 -11.55
CA PRO A 35 8.17 7.91 -12.48
C PRO A 35 7.90 8.45 -13.90
N ASN A 36 6.64 8.70 -14.24
CA ASN A 36 6.22 9.30 -15.50
C ASN A 36 6.19 10.85 -15.48
N GLY A 37 6.64 11.48 -14.40
CA GLY A 37 6.64 12.94 -14.23
C GLY A 37 5.30 13.56 -13.80
N ASN A 38 4.26 12.75 -13.57
CA ASN A 38 2.97 13.28 -13.09
C ASN A 38 3.02 13.56 -11.58
N PRO A 39 2.52 14.72 -11.10
CA PRO A 39 2.48 15.00 -9.67
C PRO A 39 1.55 14.00 -8.97
N ILE A 40 2.10 13.34 -7.93
CA ILE A 40 1.37 12.43 -7.04
C ILE A 40 0.48 13.27 -6.11
N GLY A 41 0.95 14.44 -5.65
CA GLY A 41 0.13 15.39 -4.90
C GLY A 41 -0.56 14.79 -3.67
N GLN A 42 0.20 14.17 -2.76
CA GLN A 42 -0.31 13.52 -1.54
C GLN A 42 -1.23 12.32 -1.80
N ARG A 43 -1.06 11.61 -2.91
CA ARG A 43 -1.78 10.36 -3.18
C ARG A 43 -1.07 9.16 -2.55
N TRP A 44 -1.85 8.11 -2.31
CA TRP A 44 -1.39 6.81 -1.87
C TRP A 44 -0.72 6.09 -3.03
N VAL A 45 0.52 5.69 -2.82
CA VAL A 45 1.30 4.91 -3.78
C VAL A 45 1.44 3.50 -3.23
N LEU A 46 0.98 2.52 -4.00
CA LEU A 46 1.22 1.10 -3.75
C LEU A 46 2.50 0.68 -4.45
N ARG A 47 3.38 0.03 -3.70
CA ARG A 47 4.58 -0.63 -4.19
C ARG A 47 4.51 -2.12 -3.85
N ASP A 48 5.04 -2.93 -4.75
CA ASP A 48 5.18 -4.37 -4.59
C ASP A 48 6.31 -4.71 -3.60
N ALA A 49 6.42 -5.98 -3.20
CA ALA A 49 7.53 -6.50 -2.40
C ALA A 49 8.92 -6.21 -3.00
N ASN A 50 9.00 -6.09 -4.33
CA ASN A 50 10.24 -5.74 -5.03
C ASN A 50 10.53 -4.23 -5.04
N GLY A 51 9.68 -3.40 -4.43
CA GLY A 51 9.76 -1.94 -4.49
C GLY A 51 9.30 -1.34 -5.81
N ALA A 52 8.77 -2.17 -6.72
CA ALA A 52 8.19 -1.75 -7.99
C ALA A 52 6.90 -0.95 -7.73
N TYR A 53 6.73 0.15 -8.47
CA TYR A 53 5.50 0.93 -8.43
C TYR A 53 4.36 0.12 -9.03
N VAL A 54 3.31 -0.13 -8.25
CA VAL A 54 2.15 -0.88 -8.70
C VAL A 54 1.07 0.09 -9.14
N ASP A 55 0.66 0.99 -8.25
CA ASP A 55 -0.48 1.87 -8.49
C ASP A 55 -0.43 3.15 -7.63
N VAL A 56 -1.23 4.15 -8.01
CA VAL A 56 -1.45 5.36 -7.22
C VAL A 56 -2.91 5.74 -7.21
N ASN A 57 -3.42 6.04 -6.02
CA ASN A 57 -4.78 6.50 -5.85
C ASN A 57 -4.89 7.57 -4.77
N GLN A 58 -5.89 8.42 -4.86
CA GLN A 58 -6.21 9.38 -3.80
C GLN A 58 -6.74 8.70 -2.54
N TYR A 59 -7.44 7.58 -2.69
CA TYR A 59 -8.04 6.84 -1.59
C TYR A 59 -7.33 5.50 -1.39
N ARG A 60 -6.78 5.29 -0.18
CA ARG A 60 -6.16 4.00 0.18
C ARG A 60 -7.17 2.84 0.10
N HIS A 61 -8.43 3.11 0.44
CA HIS A 61 -9.47 2.08 0.51
C HIS A 61 -9.74 1.49 -0.88
N ASP A 62 -10.00 2.34 -1.88
CA ASP A 62 -10.13 1.93 -3.28
C ASP A 62 -8.87 1.20 -3.76
N LEU A 63 -7.67 1.73 -3.49
CA LEU A 63 -6.43 1.11 -3.93
C LEU A 63 -6.22 -0.28 -3.32
N PHE A 64 -6.69 -0.50 -2.09
CA PHE A 64 -6.65 -1.82 -1.48
C PHE A 64 -7.73 -2.74 -2.04
N GLU A 65 -8.99 -2.29 -2.13
CA GLU A 65 -10.08 -3.09 -2.71
C GLU A 65 -9.77 -3.51 -4.16
N HIS A 66 -9.22 -2.61 -4.96
CA HIS A 66 -8.88 -2.86 -6.37
C HIS A 66 -7.80 -3.96 -6.53
N HIS A 67 -6.95 -4.13 -5.51
CA HIS A 67 -5.93 -5.17 -5.46
C HIS A 67 -6.30 -6.36 -4.56
N GLY A 68 -7.53 -6.41 -4.02
CA GLY A 68 -7.96 -7.45 -3.08
C GLY A 68 -7.22 -7.42 -1.73
N LEU A 69 -6.62 -6.27 -1.40
CA LEU A 69 -5.99 -5.99 -0.12
C LEU A 69 -7.06 -5.47 0.86
N CYS A 70 -6.94 -5.84 2.14
CA CYS A 70 -7.78 -5.29 3.21
C CYS A 70 -6.90 -4.45 4.14
N THR A 71 -7.41 -3.32 4.64
CA THR A 71 -6.77 -2.67 5.79
C THR A 71 -7.13 -3.45 7.06
N ASP A 72 -6.16 -3.67 7.95
CA ASP A 72 -6.42 -4.16 9.31
C ASP A 72 -7.12 -3.00 10.06
N TYR A 73 -8.45 -3.00 10.12
CA TYR A 73 -9.23 -2.05 10.91
C TYR A 73 -9.90 -2.80 12.06
#